data_AF-A0A2E3FR28-F1
#
_entry.id   AF-A0A2E3FR28-F1
#
_cell.length_a   1.000
_cell.length_b   1.000
_cell.length_c   1.000
_cell.angle_alpha   90.00
_cell.angle_beta   90.00
_cell.angle_gamma   90.00
#
_symmetry.space_group_name_H-M   'P 1'
#
loop_
_entity.id
_entity.type
_entity.pdbx_description
1 polymer ?
#
loop_
_entity_poly.entity_id
_entity_poly.type
_entity_poly.pdbx_seq_one_letter_code
_entity_poly.pdbx_strand_id
1 'polypeptide(L)'
;MRFFQISGILETISTISLFFIAMPLKYLGGNEILVKIIGPIHGALFVLYIFLVWIEQRQGRMNSNLAIKAMLAAIPPGGPIWFDRKYLNDSQHD
;
A
#
# COMPACT_ATOMS: atom_id res chain seq x y z
N MET A 1 -10.24 9.70 -5.50
CA MET A 1 -9.19 9.88 -6.55
C MET A 1 -7.83 10.25 -5.94
N ARG A 2 -7.41 11.52 -5.80
CA ARG A 2 -6.00 11.84 -5.45
C ARG A 2 -5.50 11.33 -4.09
N PHE A 3 -6.31 11.39 -3.03
CA PHE A 3 -5.89 10.92 -1.69
C PHE A 3 -5.62 9.41 -1.62
N PHE A 4 -6.43 8.61 -2.33
CA PHE A 4 -6.24 7.16 -2.44
C PHE A 4 -4.91 6.82 -3.14
N GLN A 5 -4.60 7.50 -4.24
CA GLN A 5 -3.34 7.29 -4.98
C GLN A 5 -2.12 7.64 -4.12
N ILE A 6 -2.16 8.80 -3.46
CA ILE A 6 -1.07 9.25 -2.58
C ILE A 6 -0.87 8.24 -1.44
N SER A 7 -1.95 7.73 -0.85
CA SER A 7 -1.86 6.70 0.21
C SER A 7 -1.22 5.40 -0.29
N GLY A 8 -1.60 4.91 -1.47
CA GLY A 8 -1.03 3.68 -2.04
C GLY A 8 0.44 3.83 -2.44
N ILE A 9 0.84 5.00 -2.96
CA ILE A 9 2.23 5.32 -3.25
C ILE A 9 3.06 5.39 -1.96
N LEU A 10 2.55 6.10 -0.94
CA LEU A 10 3.21 6.20 0.37
C LEU A 10 3.36 4.82 1.03
N GLU A 11 2.34 3.99 0.97
CA GLU A 11 2.39 2.64 1.49
C GLU A 11 3.44 1.81 0.76
N THR A 12 3.44 1.85 -0.57
CA THR A 12 4.42 1.12 -1.39
C THR A 12 5.85 1.55 -1.09
N ILE A 13 6.11 2.85 -0.99
CA ILE A 13 7.43 3.39 -0.63
C ILE A 13 7.82 2.94 0.78
N SER A 14 6.86 2.91 1.71
CA SER A 14 7.06 2.46 3.08
C SER A 14 7.38 0.96 3.14
N THR A 15 6.65 0.10 2.42
CA THR A 15 6.91 -1.34 2.33
C THR A 15 8.27 -1.62 1.71
N ILE A 16 8.62 -0.91 0.63
CA ILE A 16 9.92 -1.04 -0.02
C ILE A 16 11.03 -0.62 0.94
N SER A 17 10.91 0.52 1.62
CA SER A 17 11.91 0.91 2.63
C SER A 17 12.03 -0.11 3.76
N LEU A 18 10.92 -0.68 4.24
CA LEU A 18 10.94 -1.67 5.31
C LEU A 18 11.64 -2.97 4.84
N PHE A 19 11.31 -3.46 3.65
CA PHE A 19 11.85 -4.73 3.14
C PHE A 19 13.28 -4.61 2.60
N PHE A 20 13.61 -3.51 1.93
CA PHE A 20 14.93 -3.30 1.29
C PHE A 20 15.94 -2.55 2.17
N ILE A 21 15.51 -1.84 3.21
CA ILE A 21 16.41 -1.13 4.12
C ILE A 21 16.35 -1.75 5.51
N ALA A 22 15.16 -1.84 6.13
CA ALA A 22 15.07 -2.25 7.53
C ALA A 22 15.41 -3.73 7.76
N MET A 23 14.99 -4.63 6.87
CA MET A 23 15.33 -6.07 6.94
C MET A 23 16.82 -6.37 6.73
N PRO A 24 17.50 -5.87 5.67
CA PRO A 24 18.94 -6.09 5.53
C PRO A 24 19.75 -5.43 6.64
N LEU A 25 19.36 -4.24 7.14
CA LEU A 25 20.03 -3.66 8.32
C LEU A 25 19.86 -4.53 9.58
N LYS A 26 18.68 -5.12 9.79
CA LYS A 26 18.44 -6.05 10.90
C LYS A 26 19.34 -7.28 10.81
N TYR A 27 19.48 -7.86 9.62
CA TYR A 27 20.29 -9.08 9.42
C TYR A 27 21.80 -8.81 9.38
N LEU A 28 22.24 -7.68 8.82
CA LEU A 28 23.66 -7.35 8.66
C LEU A 28 24.25 -6.62 9.87
N GLY A 29 23.46 -5.78 10.54
CA GLY A 29 23.91 -4.92 11.65
C GLY A 29 23.43 -5.36 13.02
N GLY A 30 22.59 -6.39 13.13
CA GLY A 30 22.04 -6.90 14.40
C GLY A 30 21.17 -5.90 15.17
N ASN A 31 20.86 -4.74 14.59
CA ASN A 31 20.15 -3.66 15.26
C ASN A 31 18.72 -3.53 14.70
N GLU A 32 17.74 -3.79 15.55
CA GLU A 32 16.32 -3.84 15.20
C GLU A 32 15.63 -2.48 15.17
N ILE A 33 16.35 -1.40 15.53
CA ILE A 33 15.74 -0.10 15.82
C ILE A 33 15.00 0.48 14.60
N LEU A 34 15.53 0.26 13.40
CA LEU A 34 14.89 0.68 12.15
C LEU A 34 13.57 -0.07 11.90
N VAL A 35 13.52 -1.37 12.19
CA VAL A 35 12.30 -2.17 12.06
C VAL A 35 11.26 -1.75 13.10
N LYS A 36 11.70 -1.44 14.33
CA LYS A 36 10.81 -0.95 15.41
C LYS A 36 10.20 0.42 15.11
N ILE A 37 10.86 1.25 14.31
CA ILE A 37 10.34 2.57 13.91
C ILE A 37 9.52 2.46 12.62
N ILE A 38 10.05 1.82 11.57
CA ILE A 38 9.42 1.75 10.25
C ILE A 38 8.24 0.78 10.25
N GLY A 39 8.29 -0.29 11.05
CA GLY A 39 7.22 -1.28 11.22
C GLY A 39 5.86 -0.68 11.58
N PRO A 40 5.73 0.05 12.70
CA PRO A 40 4.46 0.67 13.08
C PRO A 40 4.00 1.77 12.11
N ILE A 41 4.93 2.51 11.50
CA ILE A 41 4.59 3.51 10.46
C ILE A 41 3.96 2.82 9.25
N HIS A 42 4.59 1.73 8.77
CA HIS A 42 4.07 0.96 7.65
C HIS A 42 2.73 0.30 7.99
N GLY A 43 2.61 -0.30 9.18
CA GLY A 43 1.35 -0.87 9.65
C GLY A 43 0.21 0.15 9.72
N ALA A 44 0.49 1.38 10.17
CA ALA A 44 -0.49 2.46 10.17
C ALA A 44 -0.93 2.86 8.76
N LEU A 45 0.02 2.93 7.81
CA LEU A 45 -0.28 3.19 6.40
C LEU A 45 -1.13 2.07 5.78
N PHE A 46 -0.80 0.80 6.05
CA PHE A 46 -1.57 -0.37 5.61
C PHE A 46 -3.03 -0.34 6.07
N VAL A 47 -3.25 -0.03 7.35
CA VAL A 47 -4.61 0.12 7.88
C VAL A 47 -5.34 1.29 7.21
N LEU A 48 -4.65 2.41 6.99
CA LEU A 48 -5.22 3.57 6.31
C LEU A 48 -5.62 3.24 4.86
N TYR A 49 -4.80 2.50 4.12
CA TYR A 49 -5.12 2.10 2.75
C TYR A 49 -6.32 1.15 2.70
N ILE A 50 -6.37 0.12 3.55
CA ILE A 50 -7.54 -0.76 3.64
C ILE A 50 -8.79 0.04 3.97
N PHE A 51 -8.69 1.00 4.88
CA PHE A 51 -9.83 1.87 5.23
C PHE A 51 -10.30 2.71 4.03
N LEU A 52 -9.37 3.24 3.23
CA LEU A 52 -9.70 3.99 2.02
C LEU A 52 -10.31 3.08 0.93
N VAL A 53 -9.78 1.87 0.74
CA VAL A 53 -10.37 0.84 -0.15
C VAL A 53 -11.82 0.56 0.25
N TRP A 54 -12.08 0.41 1.55
CA TRP A 54 -13.41 0.14 2.08
C TRP A 54 -14.37 1.31 1.86
N ILE A 55 -13.91 2.55 2.05
CA ILE A 55 -14.68 3.77 1.76
C ILE A 55 -15.04 3.87 0.28
N GLU A 56 -14.08 3.64 -0.63
CA GLU A 56 -14.33 3.71 -2.08
C GLU A 56 -15.28 2.60 -2.54
N GLN A 57 -15.21 1.40 -1.92
CA GLN A 57 -16.17 0.33 -2.12
C GLN A 57 -17.58 0.74 -1.66
N ARG A 58 -17.71 1.35 -0.48
CA ARG A 58 -19.01 1.80 0.06
C ARG A 58 -19.66 2.90 -0.76
N GLN A 59 -18.86 3.75 -1.39
CA GLN A 59 -19.35 4.79 -2.30
C GLN A 59 -19.87 4.22 -3.64
N GLY A 60 -19.84 2.89 -3.85
CA GLY A 60 -20.28 2.25 -5.09
C GLY A 60 -19.34 2.50 -6.27
N ARG A 61 -18.20 3.15 -6.02
CA ARG A 61 -17.18 3.45 -7.03
C ARG A 61 -16.31 2.24 -7.37
N MET A 62 -16.33 1.23 -6.51
CA MET A 62 -15.47 0.05 -6.64
C MET A 62 -16.26 -1.23 -6.39
N ASN A 63 -16.24 -2.14 -7.37
CA ASN A 63 -16.89 -3.44 -7.26
C ASN A 63 -16.19 -4.30 -6.19
N SER A 64 -16.92 -5.17 -5.48
CA SER A 64 -16.36 -6.02 -4.41
C SER A 64 -15.17 -6.88 -4.88
N ASN A 65 -15.19 -7.33 -6.13
CA ASN A 65 -14.06 -8.05 -6.74
C ASN A 65 -12.81 -7.17 -6.92
N LEU A 66 -12.97 -5.87 -7.19
CA LEU A 66 -11.86 -4.92 -7.27
C LEU A 66 -11.29 -4.62 -5.88
N ALA A 67 -12.17 -4.43 -4.89
CA ALA A 67 -11.76 -4.15 -3.51
C ALA A 67 -10.90 -5.28 -2.96
N ILE A 68 -11.30 -6.54 -3.19
CA ILE A 68 -10.51 -7.72 -2.82
C ILE A 68 -9.15 -7.72 -3.53
N LYS A 69 -9.11 -7.40 -4.83
CA LYS A 69 -7.84 -7.30 -5.57
C LYS A 69 -6.94 -6.17 -5.04
N ALA A 70 -7.50 -5.03 -4.63
CA ALA A 70 -6.75 -3.93 -4.03
C ALA A 70 -6.11 -4.34 -2.70
N MET A 71 -6.88 -5.02 -1.84
CA MET A 71 -6.39 -5.55 -0.56
C MET A 71 -5.30 -6.60 -0.77
N LEU A 72 -5.48 -7.51 -1.73
CA LEU A 72 -4.47 -8.52 -2.08
C LEU A 72 -3.21 -7.89 -2.68
N ALA A 73 -3.36 -6.81 -3.44
CA ALA A 73 -2.24 -6.07 -4.01
C ALA A 73 -1.45 -5.29 -2.94
N ALA A 74 -2.04 -4.94 -1.80
CA ALA A 74 -1.30 -4.32 -0.69
C ALA A 74 -0.32 -5.29 0.02
N ILE A 75 -0.48 -6.60 -0.16
CA ILE A 75 0.37 -7.63 0.46
C ILE A 75 1.80 -7.65 -0.15
N PRO A 76 1.98 -7.70 -1.48
CA PRO A 76 3.31 -7.59 -2.07
C PRO A 76 3.84 -6.14 -2.06
N PRO A 77 5.14 -5.92 -1.79
CA PRO A 77 5.75 -4.60 -1.95
C PRO A 77 5.61 -4.15 -3.41
N GLY A 78 4.88 -3.06 -3.65
CA GLY A 78 4.63 -2.56 -5.01
C GLY A 78 3.23 -2.79 -5.57
N GLY A 79 2.38 -3.60 -4.92
CA GLY A 79 1.07 -3.88 -5.49
C GLY A 79 0.04 -2.75 -5.42
N PRO A 80 0.04 -1.80 -4.44
CA PRO A 80 -0.82 -0.62 -4.52
C PRO A 80 -0.54 0.23 -5.78
N ILE A 81 0.73 0.39 -6.16
CA ILE A 81 1.13 1.06 -7.42
C ILE A 81 0.69 0.26 -8.65
N TRP A 82 0.75 -1.07 -8.61
CA TRP A 82 0.28 -1.91 -9.71
C TRP A 82 -1.24 -1.82 -9.89
N PHE A 83 -1.99 -1.76 -8.78
CA PHE A 83 -3.44 -1.56 -8.79
C PHE A 83 -3.82 -0.18 -9.33
N ASP A 84 -3.13 0.86 -8.86
CA ASP A 84 -3.28 2.24 -9.35
C ASP A 84 -3.11 2.31 -10.87
N ARG A 85 -2.00 1.77 -11.38
CA ARG A 85 -1.66 1.78 -12.80
C ARG A 85 -2.59 0.94 -13.68
N LYS A 86 -3.29 -0.06 -13.12
CA LYS A 86 -4.19 -0.93 -13.88
C LYS A 86 -5.64 -0.47 -13.87
N TYR A 87 -6.10 0.19 -12.81
CA TYR A 87 -7.50 0.57 -12.66
C TYR A 87 -7.78 2.07 -12.86
N LEU A 88 -6.81 2.96 -12.63
CA LEU A 88 -7.00 4.40 -12.89
C LEU A 88 -6.66 4.81 -14.33
N ASN A 89 -5.79 4.08 -15.02
CA ASN A 89 -5.51 4.33 -16.44
C ASN A 89 -6.67 3.90 -17.36
N ASP A 90 -7.51 2.97 -16.92
CA ASP A 90 -8.71 2.55 -17.65
C ASP A 90 -9.83 3.61 -17.55
N SER A 91 -9.87 4.38 -16.45
CA SER A 91 -10.83 5.47 -16.24
C SER A 91 -10.43 6.81 -16.87
N GLN A 92 -9.33 6.85 -17.62
CA GLN A 92 -8.91 8.01 -18.42
C GLN A 92 -9.19 7.79 -19.92
N HIS A 93 -9.81 6.67 -20.28
CA HIS A 93 -10.09 6.28 -21.65
C HIS A 93 -11.59 6.01 -21.91
N ASP A 94 -12.47 6.68 -21.15
CA ASP A 94 -13.90 6.85 -21.45
C ASP A 94 -14.30 8.33 -21.27
#